data_AF-A0A662T1B6-F1
#
_entry.id   AF-A0A662T1B6-F1
#
_cell.length_a   1.000
_cell.length_b   1.000
_cell.length_c   1.000
_cell.angle_alpha   90.00
_cell.angle_beta   90.00
_cell.angle_gamma   90.00
#
_symmetry.space_group_name_H-M   'P 1'
#
loop_
_entity.id
_entity.type
_entity.pdbx_description
1 polymer ?
#
loop_
_entity_poly.entity_id
_entity_poly.type
_entity_poly.pdbx_seq_one_letter_code
_entity_poly.pdbx_strand_id
1 'polypeptide(L)'
;MELARRGESSLRIAAEVLEESGLKVIETSRRITLGGVEAGEVDIIAEDPQGLRYAVEVKAGRAGVSDVRQAYVNALLLELKPMLVCKGLADEAAQAVAEKLGVKVLQLPDYYILLEGEELEYAVREAVADTLSKALAAASALDELAETLAQSQDMEEASRRAGCTPRELAAALSRLRREGKIPRKTSFKLLKLAAQITLLKSSLAERLSRIEEEIAEVKEALRKIQNEHS
;
A
#
# COMPACT_ATOMS: atom_id res chain seq x y z
N MET A 1 4.29 2.00 19.62
CA MET A 1 3.76 1.29 18.44
C MET A 1 4.97 0.65 17.79
N GLU A 2 5.14 -0.64 18.05
CA GLU A 2 6.32 -1.41 17.65
C GLU A 2 6.32 -1.51 16.12
N LEU A 3 7.39 -1.04 15.46
CA LEU A 3 7.55 -1.22 14.02
C LEU A 3 7.61 -2.73 13.76
N ALA A 4 6.57 -3.29 13.14
CA ALA A 4 6.60 -4.65 12.63
C ALA A 4 7.88 -4.82 11.80
N ARG A 5 8.72 -5.78 12.17
CA ARG A 5 10.01 -6.00 11.51
C ARG A 5 9.74 -6.42 10.06
N ARG A 6 10.50 -5.85 9.12
CA ARG A 6 10.54 -6.30 7.72
C ARG A 6 10.62 -7.83 7.69
N GLY A 7 9.66 -8.50 7.03
CA GLY A 7 9.64 -9.96 6.86
C GLY A 7 8.72 -10.76 7.78
N GLU A 8 8.19 -10.20 8.88
CA GLU A 8 7.35 -10.95 9.85
C GLU A 8 6.07 -11.53 9.22
N SER A 9 5.44 -10.83 8.28
CA SER A 9 4.24 -11.31 7.59
C SER A 9 4.54 -12.54 6.72
N SER A 10 5.66 -12.51 6.00
CA SER A 10 6.04 -13.59 5.09
C SER A 10 6.49 -14.82 5.85
N LEU A 11 7.21 -14.61 6.96
CA LEU A 11 7.63 -15.66 7.88
C LEU A 11 6.43 -16.37 8.52
N ARG A 12 5.41 -15.61 8.96
CA ARG A 12 4.18 -16.18 9.54
C ARG A 12 3.41 -17.02 8.53
N ILE A 13 3.23 -16.53 7.30
CA ILE A 13 2.54 -17.29 6.25
C ILE A 13 3.33 -18.55 5.88
N ALA A 14 4.66 -18.45 5.77
CA ALA A 14 5.50 -19.62 5.51
C ALA A 14 5.40 -20.66 6.65
N ALA A 15 5.38 -20.22 7.91
CA ALA A 15 5.17 -21.09 9.06
C ALA A 15 3.83 -21.82 8.99
N GLU A 16 2.73 -21.10 8.72
CA GLU A 16 1.39 -21.70 8.56
C GLU A 16 1.38 -22.75 7.44
N VAL A 17 1.99 -22.46 6.28
CA VAL A 17 2.05 -23.41 5.17
C VAL A 17 2.91 -24.64 5.48
N LEU A 18 4.02 -24.46 6.20
CA LEU A 18 4.83 -25.59 6.67
C LEU A 18 4.00 -26.51 7.58
N GLU A 19 3.23 -25.93 8.50
CA GLU A 19 2.33 -26.68 9.38
C GLU A 19 1.21 -27.41 8.63
N GLU A 20 0.57 -26.74 7.67
CA GLU A 20 -0.43 -27.35 6.79
C GLU A 20 0.13 -28.50 5.95
N SER A 21 1.41 -28.41 5.57
CA SER A 21 2.13 -29.48 4.86
C SER A 21 2.60 -30.63 5.76
N GLY A 22 2.29 -30.56 7.07
CA GLY A 22 2.58 -31.59 8.05
C GLY A 22 3.95 -31.48 8.73
N LEU A 23 4.67 -30.38 8.54
CA LEU A 23 5.88 -30.09 9.32
C LEU A 23 5.52 -29.37 10.62
N LYS A 24 6.37 -29.51 11.64
CA LYS A 24 6.27 -28.77 12.89
C LYS A 24 7.31 -27.65 12.90
N VAL A 25 6.88 -26.41 13.11
CA VAL A 25 7.80 -25.29 13.33
C VAL A 25 8.41 -25.39 14.73
N ILE A 26 9.73 -25.42 14.80
CA ILE A 26 10.50 -25.57 16.05
C ILE A 26 11.00 -24.23 16.54
N GLU A 27 11.55 -23.42 15.64
CA GLU A 27 12.20 -22.15 15.94
C GLU A 27 12.09 -21.23 14.71
N THR A 28 12.00 -19.92 14.94
CA THR A 28 12.05 -18.90 13.89
C THR A 28 13.20 -17.94 14.15
N SER A 29 13.78 -17.37 13.09
CA SER A 29 14.88 -16.41 13.14
C SER A 29 16.12 -16.92 13.90
N ARG A 30 16.58 -18.12 13.54
CA ARG A 30 17.75 -18.73 14.20
C ARG A 30 19.04 -18.18 13.62
N ARG A 31 19.82 -17.49 14.47
CA ARG A 31 21.17 -17.04 14.12
C ARG A 31 22.16 -18.19 14.06
N ILE A 32 22.99 -18.18 13.02
CA ILE A 32 24.12 -19.08 12.84
C ILE A 32 25.36 -18.39 13.41
N THR A 33 26.05 -19.03 14.35
CA THR A 33 27.31 -18.54 14.92
C THR A 33 28.44 -19.53 14.70
N LEU A 34 29.55 -19.05 14.14
CA LEU A 34 30.77 -19.83 13.88
C LEU A 34 31.91 -19.22 14.68
N GLY A 35 32.48 -19.96 15.63
CA GLY A 35 33.58 -19.47 16.46
C GLY A 35 33.26 -18.20 17.25
N GLY A 36 31.98 -17.99 17.61
CA GLY A 36 31.51 -16.79 18.31
C GLY A 36 31.18 -15.58 17.43
N VAL A 37 31.31 -15.71 16.11
CA VAL A 37 30.93 -14.66 15.13
C VAL A 37 29.62 -15.04 14.46
N GLU A 38 28.69 -14.08 14.33
CA GLU A 38 27.45 -14.27 13.59
C GLU A 38 27.76 -14.42 12.09
N ALA A 39 27.44 -15.59 11.54
CA ALA A 39 27.76 -15.98 10.16
C ALA A 39 26.54 -15.93 9.23
N GLY A 40 25.32 -15.90 9.78
CA GLY A 40 24.08 -15.84 9.03
C GLY A 40 22.86 -16.05 9.91
N GLU A 41 21.70 -16.21 9.28
CA GLU A 41 20.41 -16.47 9.91
C GLU A 41 19.64 -17.47 9.05
N VAL A 42 18.81 -18.30 9.69
CA VAL A 42 17.80 -19.15 9.04
C VAL A 42 16.43 -18.69 9.50
N ASP A 43 15.52 -18.49 8.55
CA ASP A 43 14.17 -18.00 8.81
C ASP A 43 13.39 -18.95 9.73
N ILE A 44 13.37 -20.25 9.42
CA ILE A 44 12.60 -21.25 10.18
C ILE A 44 13.39 -22.55 10.32
N ILE A 45 13.37 -23.16 11.51
CA ILE A 45 13.65 -24.59 11.68
C ILE A 45 12.32 -25.34 11.74
N ALA A 46 12.17 -26.31 10.85
CA ALA A 46 11.00 -27.18 10.80
C ALA A 46 11.41 -28.65 10.94
N GLU A 47 10.54 -29.46 11.53
CA GLU A 47 10.74 -30.91 11.70
C GLU A 47 9.59 -31.64 11.01
N ASP A 48 9.89 -32.64 10.18
CA ASP A 48 8.85 -33.47 9.58
C ASP A 48 8.36 -34.59 10.53
N PRO A 49 7.28 -35.31 10.20
CA PRO A 49 6.75 -36.39 11.05
C PRO A 49 7.73 -37.56 11.28
N GLN A 50 8.80 -37.65 10.50
CA GLN A 50 9.84 -38.68 10.65
C GLN A 50 10.98 -38.21 11.58
N GLY A 51 10.90 -36.98 12.10
CA GLY A 51 11.91 -36.37 12.97
C GLY A 51 13.07 -35.73 12.22
N LEU A 52 12.99 -35.60 10.90
CA LEU A 52 14.04 -34.96 10.11
C LEU A 52 13.87 -33.44 10.16
N ARG A 53 14.96 -32.74 10.48
CA ARG A 53 14.96 -31.29 10.64
C ARG A 53 15.49 -30.59 9.41
N TYR A 54 14.82 -29.49 9.08
CA TYR A 54 15.10 -28.63 7.95
C TYR A 54 15.46 -27.24 8.44
N ALA A 55 16.49 -26.66 7.83
CA ALA A 55 16.70 -25.22 7.83
C ALA A 55 15.97 -24.66 6.61
N VAL A 56 14.97 -23.84 6.86
CA VAL A 56 14.06 -23.31 5.85
C VAL A 56 14.38 -21.84 5.62
N GLU A 57 14.62 -21.50 4.35
CA GLU A 57 14.71 -20.13 3.85
C GLU A 57 13.37 -19.74 3.21
N VAL A 58 12.90 -18.51 3.41
CA VAL A 58 11.62 -18.00 2.91
C VAL A 58 11.84 -16.87 1.92
N LYS A 59 11.29 -17.02 0.70
CA LYS A 59 11.33 -15.98 -0.33
C LYS A 59 9.93 -15.57 -0.78
N ALA A 60 9.64 -14.26 -0.71
CA ALA A 60 8.34 -13.69 -1.11
C ALA A 60 7.96 -13.89 -2.58
N GLY A 61 8.95 -13.99 -3.45
CA GLY A 61 8.81 -14.08 -4.90
C GLY A 61 9.30 -15.40 -5.49
N ARG A 62 9.72 -15.35 -6.75
CA ARG A 62 10.45 -16.45 -7.38
C ARG A 62 11.89 -16.45 -6.86
N ALA A 63 12.44 -17.64 -6.64
CA ALA A 63 13.79 -17.81 -6.13
C ALA A 63 14.79 -18.10 -7.25
N GLY A 64 15.89 -17.36 -7.28
CA GLY A 64 17.01 -17.56 -8.19
C GLY A 64 18.09 -18.49 -7.63
N VAL A 65 19.17 -18.64 -8.38
CA VAL A 65 20.32 -19.48 -7.99
C VAL A 65 20.96 -19.02 -6.67
N SER A 66 20.99 -17.71 -6.40
CA SER A 66 21.53 -17.16 -5.16
C SER A 66 20.74 -17.62 -3.93
N ASP A 67 19.41 -17.59 -4.01
CA ASP A 67 18.52 -17.98 -2.91
C ASP A 67 18.66 -19.48 -2.60
N VAL A 68 18.74 -20.31 -3.65
CA VAL A 68 18.98 -21.76 -3.51
C VAL A 68 20.33 -22.05 -2.83
N ARG A 69 21.38 -21.33 -3.22
CA ARG A 69 22.70 -21.48 -2.60
C ARG A 69 22.70 -21.03 -1.14
N GLN A 70 22.00 -19.95 -0.83
CA GLN A 70 21.86 -19.45 0.53
C GLN A 70 21.16 -20.48 1.43
N ALA A 71 20.02 -21.02 0.99
CA ALA A 71 19.31 -22.07 1.71
C ALA A 71 20.20 -23.30 1.97
N TYR A 72 20.98 -23.73 0.95
CA TYR A 72 21.93 -24.83 1.08
C TYR A 72 23.04 -24.55 2.09
N VAL A 73 23.74 -23.41 1.95
CA VAL A 73 24.89 -23.06 2.80
C VAL A 73 24.44 -22.89 4.25
N ASN A 74 23.34 -22.18 4.50
CA ASN A 74 22.83 -21.95 5.86
C ASN A 74 22.42 -23.28 6.52
N ALA A 75 21.77 -24.17 5.79
CA ALA A 75 21.43 -25.50 6.29
C ALA A 75 22.67 -26.34 6.63
N LEU A 76 23.69 -26.28 5.75
CA LEU A 76 24.95 -26.99 5.96
C LEU A 76 25.67 -26.52 7.23
N LEU A 77 25.71 -25.21 7.48
CA LEU A 77 26.31 -24.62 8.68
C LEU A 77 25.62 -25.04 9.99
N LEU A 78 24.33 -25.42 9.91
CA LEU A 78 23.54 -25.91 11.05
C LEU A 78 23.43 -27.45 11.10
N GLU A 79 24.03 -28.17 10.15
CA GLU A 79 23.91 -29.63 10.00
C GLU A 79 22.44 -30.10 9.80
N LEU A 80 21.62 -29.27 9.15
CA LEU A 80 20.21 -29.56 8.85
C LEU A 80 19.98 -29.78 7.35
N LYS A 81 18.80 -30.29 6.98
CA LYS A 81 18.42 -30.42 5.57
C LYS A 81 17.97 -29.07 5.00
N PRO A 82 18.41 -28.68 3.80
CA PRO A 82 18.00 -27.41 3.21
C PRO A 82 16.57 -27.49 2.66
N MET A 83 15.78 -26.46 2.96
CA MET A 83 14.47 -26.24 2.39
C MET A 83 14.31 -24.77 1.99
N LEU A 84 13.58 -24.52 0.91
CA LEU A 84 13.28 -23.18 0.41
C LEU A 84 11.78 -23.07 0.15
N VAL A 85 11.12 -22.11 0.78
CA VAL A 85 9.70 -21.79 0.59
C VAL A 85 9.60 -20.55 -0.31
N CYS A 86 8.97 -20.67 -1.48
CA CYS A 86 8.87 -19.55 -2.44
C CYS A 86 7.68 -19.70 -3.40
N LYS A 87 7.41 -18.70 -4.26
CA LYS A 87 6.37 -18.80 -5.32
C LYS A 87 6.79 -19.63 -6.54
N GLY A 88 8.00 -20.18 -6.53
CA GLY A 88 8.58 -21.00 -7.59
C GLY A 88 10.01 -20.58 -7.92
N LEU A 89 10.70 -21.36 -8.74
CA LEU A 89 12.07 -21.05 -9.16
C LEU A 89 12.09 -20.07 -10.33
N ALA A 90 13.08 -19.19 -10.41
CA ALA A 90 13.14 -18.12 -11.41
C ALA A 90 13.35 -18.65 -12.83
N ASP A 91 14.21 -19.66 -13.00
CA ASP A 91 14.64 -20.23 -14.28
C ASP A 91 15.11 -21.69 -14.14
N GLU A 92 15.44 -22.32 -15.27
CA GLU A 92 15.97 -23.69 -15.32
C GLU A 92 17.32 -23.83 -14.59
N ALA A 93 18.11 -22.76 -14.50
CA ALA A 93 19.38 -22.79 -13.79
C ALA A 93 19.16 -22.92 -12.28
N ALA A 94 18.21 -22.19 -11.71
CA ALA A 94 17.80 -22.32 -10.31
C ALA A 94 17.28 -23.73 -10.01
N GLN A 95 16.51 -24.32 -10.94
CA GLN A 95 16.03 -25.70 -10.82
C GLN A 95 17.17 -26.72 -10.80
N ALA A 96 18.07 -26.66 -11.79
CA ALA A 96 19.20 -27.57 -11.86
C ALA A 96 20.10 -27.49 -10.62
N VAL A 97 20.30 -26.28 -10.06
CA VAL A 97 21.07 -26.08 -8.84
C VAL A 97 20.34 -26.63 -7.61
N ALA A 98 19.03 -26.42 -7.48
CA ALA A 98 18.25 -26.93 -6.36
C ALA A 98 18.27 -28.46 -6.31
N GLU A 99 18.08 -29.11 -7.46
CA GLU A 99 18.17 -30.57 -7.60
C GLU A 99 19.58 -31.07 -7.26
N LYS A 100 20.63 -30.41 -7.79
CA LYS A 100 22.02 -30.82 -7.57
C LYS A 100 22.45 -30.70 -6.09
N LEU A 101 21.99 -29.66 -5.40
CA LEU A 101 22.30 -29.41 -3.99
C LEU A 101 21.36 -30.12 -3.03
N GLY A 102 20.29 -30.76 -3.53
CA GLY A 102 19.30 -31.45 -2.70
C GLY A 102 18.46 -30.48 -1.85
N VAL A 103 18.23 -29.26 -2.34
CA VAL A 103 17.40 -28.26 -1.68
C VAL A 103 15.93 -28.59 -1.93
N LYS A 104 15.18 -28.90 -0.87
CA LYS A 104 13.74 -29.18 -0.98
C LYS A 104 13.00 -27.86 -1.22
N VAL A 105 12.36 -27.72 -2.37
CA VAL A 105 11.59 -26.52 -2.70
C VAL A 105 10.11 -26.77 -2.38
N LEU A 106 9.56 -25.97 -1.47
CA LEU A 106 8.13 -25.94 -1.20
C LEU A 106 7.53 -24.72 -1.90
N GLN A 107 6.78 -24.98 -2.96
CA GLN A 107 6.17 -23.92 -3.75
C GLN A 107 4.85 -23.49 -3.12
N LEU A 108 4.73 -22.20 -2.81
CA LEU A 108 3.50 -21.60 -2.37
C LEU A 108 2.51 -21.48 -3.53
N PRO A 109 1.24 -21.86 -3.33
CA PRO A 109 0.19 -21.57 -4.29
C PRO A 109 0.10 -20.06 -4.61
N ASP A 110 -0.29 -19.74 -5.84
CA ASP A 110 -0.33 -18.35 -6.35
C ASP A 110 -1.24 -17.40 -5.54
N TYR A 111 -2.17 -17.94 -4.75
CA TYR A 111 -3.06 -17.15 -3.90
C TYR A 111 -2.41 -16.69 -2.57
N TYR A 112 -1.25 -17.24 -2.19
CA TYR A 112 -0.51 -16.72 -1.03
C TYR A 112 0.22 -15.44 -1.41
N ILE A 113 -0.33 -14.32 -0.96
CA ILE A 113 0.26 -13.00 -1.11
C ILE A 113 1.31 -12.81 0.00
N LEU A 114 2.54 -13.25 -0.27
CA LEU A 114 3.71 -12.76 0.45
C LEU A 114 4.02 -11.34 -0.06
N LEU A 115 3.45 -10.32 0.58
CA LEU A 115 3.85 -8.93 0.38
C LEU A 115 4.84 -8.55 1.48
N GLU A 116 5.98 -8.00 1.07
CA GLU A 116 6.86 -7.31 2.01
C GLU A 116 6.17 -6.02 2.48
N GLY A 117 6.50 -5.56 3.70
CA GLY A 117 5.88 -4.36 4.28
C GLY A 117 6.03 -3.13 3.38
N GLU A 118 7.13 -3.05 2.63
CA GLU A 118 7.41 -1.97 1.67
C GLU A 118 6.51 -2.01 0.44
N GLU A 119 6.20 -3.21 -0.08
CA GLU A 119 5.33 -3.36 -1.25
C GLU A 119 3.89 -2.98 -0.89
N LEU A 120 3.44 -3.34 0.33
CA LEU A 120 2.16 -2.91 0.84
C LEU A 120 2.12 -1.40 1.07
N GLU A 121 3.16 -0.82 1.68
CA GLU A 121 3.27 0.63 1.87
C GLU A 121 3.19 1.37 0.52
N TYR A 122 3.95 0.91 -0.47
CA TYR A 122 3.93 1.47 -1.82
C TYR A 122 2.53 1.39 -2.43
N ALA A 123 1.89 0.22 -2.40
CA ALA A 123 0.56 0.02 -2.96
C ALA A 123 -0.49 0.92 -2.29
N VAL A 124 -0.43 1.05 -0.96
CA VAL A 124 -1.34 1.92 -0.19
C VAL A 124 -1.09 3.39 -0.54
N ARG A 125 0.19 3.82 -0.58
CA ARG A 125 0.56 5.20 -0.91
C ARG A 125 0.09 5.58 -2.30
N GLU A 126 0.32 4.73 -3.29
CA GLU A 126 -0.14 4.94 -4.66
C GLU A 126 -1.66 5.00 -4.76
N ALA A 127 -2.37 4.10 -4.06
CA ALA A 127 -3.84 4.11 -4.04
C ALA A 127 -4.42 5.40 -3.42
N VAL A 128 -3.80 5.90 -2.34
CA VAL A 128 -4.19 7.17 -1.71
C VAL A 128 -3.89 8.34 -2.64
N ALA A 129 -2.68 8.40 -3.21
CA ALA A 129 -2.28 9.47 -4.13
C ALA A 129 -3.17 9.54 -5.37
N ASP A 130 -3.49 8.39 -5.97
CA ASP A 130 -4.41 8.28 -7.11
C ASP A 130 -5.83 8.73 -6.73
N THR A 131 -6.33 8.34 -5.55
CA THR A 131 -7.65 8.76 -5.06
C THR A 131 -7.72 10.28 -4.87
N LEU A 132 -6.72 10.88 -4.23
CA LEU A 132 -6.63 12.32 -4.01
C LEU A 132 -6.51 13.08 -5.32
N SER A 133 -5.68 12.60 -6.25
CA SER A 133 -5.48 13.22 -7.57
C SER A 133 -6.79 13.23 -8.37
N LYS A 134 -7.52 12.12 -8.36
CA LYS A 134 -8.85 12.02 -8.99
C LYS A 134 -9.88 12.95 -8.35
N ALA A 135 -9.88 13.07 -7.03
CA ALA A 135 -10.79 13.96 -6.31
C ALA A 135 -10.47 15.44 -6.62
N LEU A 136 -9.19 15.82 -6.64
CA LEU A 136 -8.76 17.18 -6.96
C LEU A 136 -9.11 17.56 -8.40
N ALA A 137 -8.90 16.66 -9.36
CA ALA A 137 -9.28 16.86 -10.75
C ALA A 137 -10.80 17.08 -10.90
N ALA A 138 -11.60 16.31 -10.14
CA ALA A 138 -13.05 16.42 -10.16
C ALA A 138 -13.60 17.66 -9.44
N ALA A 139 -12.87 18.20 -8.44
CA ALA A 139 -13.35 19.27 -7.58
C ALA A 139 -13.80 20.52 -8.37
N SER A 140 -12.99 20.95 -9.34
CA SER A 140 -13.30 22.16 -10.14
C SER A 140 -14.52 22.01 -11.05
N ALA A 141 -15.03 20.80 -11.24
CA ALA A 141 -16.20 20.52 -12.07
C ALA A 141 -17.51 20.40 -11.28
N LEU A 142 -17.43 20.46 -9.95
CA LEU A 142 -18.54 20.17 -9.05
C LEU A 142 -19.07 21.42 -8.33
N ASP A 143 -18.62 22.63 -8.66
CA ASP A 143 -18.98 23.88 -7.96
C ASP A 143 -20.48 23.98 -7.62
N GLU A 144 -21.37 23.81 -8.61
CA GLU A 144 -22.83 23.90 -8.43
C GLU A 144 -23.43 22.76 -7.58
N LEU A 145 -22.75 21.63 -7.48
CA LEU A 145 -23.21 20.44 -6.75
C LEU A 145 -22.42 20.22 -5.44
N ALA A 146 -21.44 21.07 -5.15
CA ALA A 146 -20.45 20.82 -4.11
C ALA A 146 -21.09 20.77 -2.73
N GLU A 147 -21.93 21.76 -2.39
CA GLU A 147 -22.64 21.79 -1.11
C GLU A 147 -23.52 20.57 -0.90
N THR A 148 -24.31 20.23 -1.93
CA THR A 148 -25.22 19.08 -1.90
C THR A 148 -24.46 17.78 -1.70
N LEU A 149 -23.43 17.53 -2.50
CA LEU A 149 -22.67 16.27 -2.45
C LEU A 149 -21.83 16.15 -1.16
N ALA A 150 -21.23 17.24 -0.69
CA ALA A 150 -20.39 17.24 0.51
C ALA A 150 -21.19 16.91 1.78
N GLN A 151 -22.45 17.34 1.85
CA GLN A 151 -23.30 17.17 3.03
C GLN A 151 -24.14 15.88 3.03
N SER A 152 -24.18 15.15 1.92
CA SER A 152 -24.97 13.92 1.80
C SER A 152 -24.17 12.64 2.09
N GLN A 153 -24.85 11.60 2.55
CA GLN A 153 -24.25 10.28 2.77
C GLN A 153 -24.25 9.41 1.50
N ASP A 154 -25.24 9.62 0.63
CA ASP A 154 -25.41 8.86 -0.60
C ASP A 154 -26.09 9.70 -1.71
N MET A 155 -26.27 9.06 -2.87
CA MET A 155 -26.88 9.68 -4.05
C MET A 155 -28.36 10.05 -3.81
N GLU A 156 -29.06 9.28 -2.99
CA GLU A 156 -30.48 9.48 -2.74
C GLU A 156 -30.70 10.74 -1.88
N GLU A 157 -29.94 10.87 -0.79
CA GLU A 157 -29.94 12.07 0.03
C GLU A 157 -29.48 13.30 -0.77
N ALA A 158 -28.44 13.14 -1.60
CA ALA A 158 -27.96 14.23 -2.45
C ALA A 158 -29.04 14.72 -3.41
N SER A 159 -29.78 13.80 -4.05
CA SER A 159 -30.88 14.17 -4.94
C SER A 159 -32.01 14.90 -4.23
N ARG A 160 -32.41 14.44 -3.02
CA ARG A 160 -33.41 15.11 -2.19
C ARG A 160 -32.99 16.55 -1.84
N ARG A 161 -31.72 16.75 -1.46
CA ARG A 161 -31.17 18.08 -1.14
C ARG A 161 -31.08 19.00 -2.36
N ALA A 162 -30.76 18.44 -3.53
CA ALA A 162 -30.75 19.19 -4.79
C ALA A 162 -32.17 19.49 -5.33
N GLY A 163 -33.22 18.97 -4.68
CA GLY A 163 -34.59 19.14 -5.16
C GLY A 163 -34.88 18.39 -6.47
N CYS A 164 -34.10 17.35 -6.78
CA CYS A 164 -34.24 16.56 -8.00
C CYS A 164 -34.38 15.07 -7.70
N THR A 165 -34.71 14.29 -8.73
CA THR A 165 -34.73 12.82 -8.62
C THR A 165 -33.30 12.24 -8.68
N PRO A 166 -33.06 11.04 -8.12
CA PRO A 166 -31.76 10.36 -8.25
C PRO A 166 -31.32 10.18 -9.71
N ARG A 167 -32.26 10.03 -10.63
CA ARG A 167 -32.00 9.84 -12.06
C ARG A 167 -31.49 11.12 -12.71
N GLU A 168 -32.03 12.28 -12.35
CA GLU A 168 -31.59 13.59 -12.86
C GLU A 168 -30.18 13.92 -12.36
N LEU A 169 -29.91 13.70 -11.06
CA LEU A 169 -28.57 13.87 -10.50
C LEU A 169 -27.56 12.94 -11.17
N ALA A 170 -27.93 11.67 -11.37
CA ALA A 170 -27.10 10.71 -12.09
C ALA A 170 -26.85 11.13 -13.55
N ALA A 171 -27.83 11.73 -14.22
CA ALA A 171 -27.68 12.25 -15.58
C ALA A 171 -26.71 13.45 -15.63
N ALA A 172 -26.82 14.39 -14.68
CA ALA A 172 -25.90 15.53 -14.55
C ALA A 172 -24.46 15.05 -14.34
N LEU A 173 -24.23 14.13 -13.40
CA LEU A 173 -22.92 13.54 -13.17
C LEU A 173 -22.41 12.76 -14.40
N SER A 174 -23.30 12.06 -15.11
CA SER A 174 -22.94 11.33 -16.33
C SER A 174 -22.55 12.26 -17.48
N ARG A 175 -23.12 13.45 -17.56
CA ARG A 175 -22.66 14.50 -18.48
C ARG A 175 -21.23 14.93 -18.15
N LEU A 176 -20.94 15.24 -16.89
CA LEU A 176 -19.58 15.60 -16.45
C LEU A 176 -18.55 14.49 -16.72
N ARG A 177 -18.94 13.22 -16.59
CA ARG A 177 -18.10 12.06 -16.96
C ARG A 177 -17.79 12.02 -18.45
N ARG A 178 -18.77 12.27 -19.31
CA ARG A 178 -18.61 12.28 -20.77
C ARG A 178 -17.71 13.43 -21.23
N GLU A 179 -17.79 14.56 -20.56
CA GLU A 179 -16.96 15.74 -20.79
C GLU A 179 -15.52 15.58 -20.26
N GLY A 180 -15.20 14.47 -19.60
CA GLY A 180 -13.88 14.22 -19.02
C GLY A 180 -13.58 15.05 -17.77
N LYS A 181 -14.57 15.77 -17.25
CA LYS A 181 -14.44 16.65 -16.08
C LYS A 181 -14.39 15.89 -14.75
N ILE A 182 -14.96 14.69 -14.70
CA ILE A 182 -14.86 13.78 -13.55
C ILE A 182 -14.55 12.35 -14.03
N PRO A 183 -13.90 11.48 -13.22
CA PRO A 183 -13.50 10.15 -13.67
C PRO A 183 -14.71 9.25 -14.04
N ARG A 184 -14.53 8.37 -15.04
CA ARG A 184 -15.62 7.55 -15.61
C ARG A 184 -16.25 6.57 -14.62
N LYS A 185 -15.46 5.97 -13.72
CA LYS A 185 -15.91 5.04 -12.69
C LYS A 185 -15.64 5.62 -11.31
N THR A 186 -16.50 6.54 -10.90
CA THR A 186 -16.33 7.29 -9.64
C THR A 186 -17.36 6.86 -8.61
N SER A 187 -16.90 6.47 -7.42
CA SER A 187 -17.77 6.19 -6.28
C SER A 187 -18.36 7.47 -5.71
N PHE A 188 -19.53 7.39 -5.05
CA PHE A 188 -20.11 8.54 -4.38
C PHE A 188 -19.15 9.15 -3.34
N LYS A 189 -18.36 8.32 -2.63
CA LYS A 189 -17.34 8.77 -1.68
C LYS A 189 -16.30 9.68 -2.33
N LEU A 190 -15.84 9.36 -3.54
CA LEU A 190 -14.88 10.21 -4.27
C LEU A 190 -15.53 11.52 -4.72
N LEU A 191 -16.79 11.50 -5.17
CA LEU A 191 -17.53 12.72 -5.51
C LEU A 191 -17.74 13.62 -4.28
N LYS A 192 -18.06 13.02 -3.13
CA LYS A 192 -18.17 13.73 -1.84
C LYS A 192 -16.84 14.35 -1.44
N LEU A 193 -15.73 13.61 -1.54
CA LEU A 193 -14.40 14.15 -1.28
C LEU A 193 -14.05 15.30 -2.23
N ALA A 194 -14.30 15.13 -3.53
CA ALA A 194 -14.09 16.17 -4.53
C ALA A 194 -14.90 17.44 -4.20
N ALA A 195 -16.18 17.28 -3.85
CA ALA A 195 -17.05 18.37 -3.44
C ALA A 195 -16.56 19.09 -2.15
N GLN A 196 -16.06 18.34 -1.16
CA GLN A 196 -15.45 18.92 0.04
C GLN A 196 -14.20 19.74 -0.30
N ILE A 197 -13.36 19.24 -1.21
CA ILE A 197 -12.20 19.97 -1.72
C ILE A 197 -12.63 21.26 -2.42
N THR A 198 -13.70 21.21 -3.22
CA THR A 198 -14.28 22.39 -3.88
C THR A 198 -14.68 23.46 -2.87
N LEU A 199 -15.45 23.10 -1.83
CA LEU A 199 -15.89 24.04 -0.80
C LEU A 199 -14.71 24.62 -0.01
N LEU A 200 -13.71 23.80 0.31
CA LEU A 200 -12.50 24.28 0.98
C LEU A 200 -11.74 25.29 0.10
N LYS A 201 -11.61 25.01 -1.21
CA LYS A 201 -10.96 25.91 -2.16
C LYS A 201 -11.69 27.25 -2.26
N SER A 202 -13.01 27.24 -2.37
CA SER A 202 -13.82 28.46 -2.42
C SER A 202 -13.69 29.28 -1.12
N SER A 203 -13.78 28.62 0.04
CA SER A 203 -13.62 29.31 1.32
C SER A 203 -12.23 29.91 1.52
N LEU A 204 -11.17 29.22 1.06
CA LEU A 204 -9.81 29.76 1.09
C LEU A 204 -9.65 30.96 0.16
N ALA A 205 -10.23 30.90 -1.05
CA ALA A 205 -10.18 31.99 -2.02
C ALA A 205 -10.88 33.26 -1.48
N GLU A 206 -12.06 33.12 -0.87
CA GLU A 206 -12.78 34.24 -0.25
C GLU A 206 -11.97 34.89 0.88
N ARG A 207 -11.39 34.06 1.76
CA ARG A 207 -10.55 34.56 2.86
C ARG A 207 -9.30 35.29 2.36
N LEU A 208 -8.66 34.77 1.33
CA LEU A 208 -7.49 35.40 0.70
C LEU A 208 -7.86 36.75 0.08
N SER A 209 -8.97 36.82 -0.67
CA SER A 209 -9.46 38.08 -1.26
C SER A 209 -9.70 39.14 -0.19
N ARG A 210 -10.32 38.76 0.94
CA ARG A 210 -10.54 39.68 2.05
C ARG A 210 -9.25 40.18 2.68
N ILE A 211 -8.26 39.30 2.85
CA ILE A 211 -6.93 39.71 3.35
C ILE A 211 -6.25 40.67 2.38
N GLU A 212 -6.37 40.45 1.06
CA GLU A 212 -5.82 41.35 0.05
C GLU A 212 -6.45 42.75 0.10
N GLU A 213 -7.78 42.82 0.30
CA GLU A 213 -8.53 44.07 0.49
C GLU A 213 -8.07 44.81 1.76
N GLU A 214 -8.02 44.11 2.90
CA GLU A 214 -7.59 44.69 4.18
C GLU A 214 -6.12 45.21 4.10
N ILE A 215 -5.23 44.48 3.42
CA ILE A 215 -3.85 44.93 3.17
C ILE A 215 -3.82 46.18 2.28
N ALA A 216 -4.68 46.27 1.27
CA ALA A 216 -4.75 47.43 0.39
C ALA A 216 -5.17 48.69 1.17
N GLU A 217 -6.18 48.57 2.04
CA GLU A 217 -6.65 49.65 2.91
C GLU A 217 -5.55 50.14 3.86
N VAL A 218 -4.84 49.22 4.52
CA VAL A 218 -3.73 49.55 5.42
C VAL A 218 -2.60 50.26 4.68
N LYS A 219 -2.26 49.81 3.46
CA LYS A 219 -1.25 50.48 2.61
C LYS A 219 -1.66 51.89 2.24
N GLU A 220 -2.94 52.12 1.93
CA GLU A 220 -3.44 53.44 1.60
C GLU A 220 -3.41 54.39 2.82
N ALA A 221 -3.80 53.89 3.99
CA ALA A 221 -3.73 54.65 5.25
C ALA A 221 -2.28 55.05 5.59
N LEU A 222 -1.32 54.13 5.44
CA LEU A 222 0.10 54.40 5.67
C LEU A 222 0.65 55.48 4.71
N ARG A 223 0.26 55.44 3.43
CA ARG A 223 0.66 56.46 2.44
C ARG A 223 0.14 57.85 2.82
N LYS A 224 -1.10 57.94 3.30
CA LYS A 224 -1.69 59.21 3.77
C LYS A 224 -0.89 59.80 4.93
N ILE A 225 -0.55 58.98 5.93
CA ILE A 225 0.25 59.40 7.09
C ILE A 225 1.65 59.88 6.67
N GLN A 226 2.32 59.16 5.76
CA GLN A 226 3.65 59.54 5.27
C GLN A 226 3.65 60.87 4.50
N ASN A 227 2.60 61.14 3.73
CA ASN A 227 2.45 62.39 2.98
C ASN A 227 2.08 63.59 3.85
N GLU A 228 1.46 63.37 5.02
CA GLU A 228 1.15 64.43 5.99
C GLU A 228 2.35 64.83 6.86
N HIS A 229 3.39 63.98 6.91
CA HIS A 229 4.60 64.18 7.74
C HIS A 229 5.88 64.43 6.91
N SER A 230 5.75 64.64 5.59
CA SER A 230 6.82 65.09 4.68
C SER A 230 6.60 66.54 4.26
#